data_AF-A0A1C6YCY6-F1
#
_entry.id   AF-A0A1C6YCY6-F1
#
_cell.length_a   1.000
_cell.length_b   1.000
_cell.length_c   1.000
_cell.angle_alpha   90.00
_cell.angle_beta   90.00
_cell.angle_gamma   90.00
#
_symmetry.space_group_name_H-M   'P 1'
#
loop_
_entity.id
_entity.type
_entity.pdbx_description
1 polymer ?
#
loop_
_entity_poly.entity_id
_entity_poly.type
_entity_poly.pdbx_seq_one_letter_code
_entity_poly.pdbx_strand_id
1 'polypeptide(L)'
;MEEKQSNTLDPLSPKKLKDEPPKTHGANQMVYNIISEALKEDIEPGKKYTKEEVEKHNKPTDAWVIYKNKVYDVTYYLKYHPGGEDPLTKRAGTDVTDDVLGYHSWVNVEKILENTYLGDLVE
;
A
#
# COMPACT_ATOMS: atom_id res chain seq x y z
N MET A 1 -23.05 18.44 37.61
CA MET A 1 -22.28 19.31 36.70
C MET A 1 -21.41 18.39 35.88
N GLU A 2 -21.96 17.95 34.76
CA GLU A 2 -21.23 17.28 33.69
C GLU A 2 -20.34 18.31 33.00
N GLU A 3 -19.12 17.90 32.65
CA GLU A 3 -18.52 18.04 31.31
C GLU A 3 -17.05 17.59 31.41
N LYS A 4 -16.80 16.32 31.05
CA LYS A 4 -15.48 15.90 30.57
C LYS A 4 -15.59 15.69 29.08
N GLN A 5 -15.57 16.79 28.34
CA GLN A 5 -15.23 16.77 26.93
C GLN A 5 -13.70 16.70 26.83
N SER A 6 -13.19 15.52 26.47
CA SER A 6 -12.08 15.40 25.55
C SER A 6 -12.00 13.94 25.14
N ASN A 7 -12.81 13.57 24.15
CA ASN A 7 -12.61 12.35 23.40
C ASN A 7 -12.16 12.76 21.99
N THR A 8 -11.07 13.53 21.92
CA THR A 8 -10.24 13.55 20.72
C THR A 8 -9.47 12.25 20.73
N LEU A 9 -9.90 11.30 19.90
CA LEU A 9 -8.99 10.26 19.41
C LEU A 9 -7.79 11.01 18.86
N ASP A 10 -6.65 10.98 19.55
CA ASP A 10 -5.41 11.50 19.01
C ASP A 10 -5.22 10.87 17.62
N PRO A 11 -5.17 11.64 16.52
CA PRO A 11 -4.91 11.07 15.23
C PRO A 11 -3.58 10.34 15.33
N LEU A 12 -3.58 9.05 15.06
CA LEU A 12 -2.38 8.22 15.13
C LEU A 12 -1.32 8.88 14.24
N SER A 13 -0.29 9.45 14.86
CA SER A 13 0.78 10.12 14.12
C SER A 13 1.37 9.15 13.09
N PRO A 14 1.73 9.63 11.88
CA PRO A 14 2.31 8.81 10.83
C PRO A 14 3.41 7.83 11.27
N LYS A 15 4.33 8.30 12.12
CA LYS A 15 5.40 7.47 12.69
C LYS A 15 4.86 6.31 13.52
N LYS A 16 3.85 6.56 14.35
CA LYS A 16 3.24 5.52 15.20
C LYS A 16 2.45 4.50 14.38
N LEU A 17 1.85 4.90 13.24
CA LEU A 17 1.20 3.96 12.31
C LEU A 17 2.20 3.06 11.57
N LYS A 18 3.37 3.60 11.22
CA LYS A 18 4.49 2.83 10.64
C LYS A 18 5.05 1.84 11.67
N ASP A 19 5.33 2.30 12.87
CA ASP A 19 5.99 1.51 13.93
C ASP A 19 5.03 0.51 14.61
N GLU A 20 3.75 0.87 14.75
CA GLU A 20 2.72 0.11 15.45
C GLU A 20 1.39 0.12 14.67
N PRO A 21 1.26 -0.66 13.57
CA PRO A 21 0.03 -0.70 12.80
C PRO A 21 -1.14 -1.19 13.68
N PRO A 22 -2.37 -0.67 13.49
CA PRO A 22 -3.52 -1.07 14.28
C PRO A 22 -3.72 -2.59 14.25
N LYS A 23 -3.78 -3.23 15.43
CA LYS A 23 -4.10 -4.66 15.56
C LYS A 23 -5.61 -4.86 15.38
N THR A 24 -6.10 -4.76 14.15
CA THR A 24 -7.51 -5.02 13.84
C THR A 24 -7.71 -6.46 13.36
N HIS A 25 -8.67 -7.17 13.96
CA HIS A 25 -9.21 -8.40 13.37
C HIS A 25 -10.12 -7.97 12.22
N GLY A 26 -9.71 -8.25 10.97
CA GLY A 26 -10.37 -7.75 9.77
C GLY A 26 -9.75 -6.44 9.26
N ALA A 27 -8.45 -6.47 8.94
CA ALA A 27 -7.80 -5.43 8.17
C ALA A 27 -8.54 -5.27 6.83
N ASN A 28 -9.14 -4.09 6.64
CA ASN A 28 -9.95 -3.80 5.45
C ASN A 28 -9.39 -2.58 4.72
N GLN A 29 -9.81 -2.42 3.48
CA GLN A 29 -9.39 -1.32 2.60
C GLN A 29 -9.60 0.07 3.23
N MET A 30 -10.64 0.23 4.06
CA MET A 30 -10.95 1.51 4.69
C MET A 30 -9.87 1.91 5.72
N VAL A 31 -9.39 0.95 6.52
CA VAL A 31 -8.28 1.18 7.45
C VAL A 31 -7.02 1.56 6.67
N TYR A 32 -6.72 0.86 5.57
CA TYR A 32 -5.56 1.21 4.73
C TYR A 32 -5.63 2.64 4.22
N ASN A 33 -6.79 3.08 3.73
CA ASN A 33 -6.96 4.44 3.22
C ASN A 33 -6.67 5.50 4.29
N ILE A 34 -7.05 5.25 5.55
CA ILE A 34 -6.78 6.16 6.67
C ILE A 34 -5.29 6.23 7.01
N ILE A 35 -4.59 5.08 6.97
CA ILE A 35 -3.20 5.00 7.43
C ILE A 35 -2.18 5.23 6.31
N SER A 36 -2.56 5.11 5.04
CA SER A 36 -1.63 5.14 3.90
C SER A 36 -0.84 6.44 3.80
N GLU A 37 -1.41 7.58 4.22
CA GLU A 37 -0.70 8.87 4.24
C GLU A 37 0.56 8.79 5.10
N ALA A 38 0.51 7.99 6.17
CA ALA A 38 1.65 7.79 7.03
C ALA A 38 2.80 7.03 6.34
N LEU A 39 2.45 6.16 5.39
CA LEU A 39 3.35 5.29 4.65
C LEU A 39 4.19 6.04 3.62
N LYS A 40 3.68 7.18 3.16
CA LYS A 40 4.32 8.03 2.16
C LYS A 40 5.79 8.28 2.46
N GLU A 41 6.61 8.05 1.45
CA GLU A 41 8.03 8.31 1.47
C GLU A 41 8.35 9.57 0.64
N ASP A 42 9.45 10.23 0.96
CA ASP A 42 9.95 11.36 0.17
C ASP A 42 10.61 10.81 -1.09
N ILE A 43 9.85 10.82 -2.18
CA ILE A 43 10.30 10.27 -3.45
C ILE A 43 10.75 11.41 -4.35
N GLU A 44 11.92 11.21 -4.96
CA GLU A 44 12.42 12.13 -5.98
C GLU A 44 11.44 12.21 -7.16
N PRO A 45 11.03 13.43 -7.56
CA PRO A 45 10.15 13.60 -8.71
C PRO A 45 10.74 12.96 -9.97
N GLY A 46 9.95 12.11 -10.64
CA GLY A 46 10.38 11.43 -11.87
C GLY A 46 11.34 10.26 -11.64
N LYS A 47 11.41 9.72 -10.42
CA LYS A 47 12.12 8.47 -10.15
C LYS A 47 11.60 7.34 -11.04
N LYS A 48 12.53 6.56 -11.58
CA LYS A 48 12.29 5.49 -12.55
C LYS A 48 12.90 4.20 -12.05
N TYR A 49 12.25 3.09 -12.33
CA TYR A 49 12.70 1.75 -11.95
C TYR A 49 12.69 0.83 -13.15
N THR A 50 13.63 -0.09 -13.22
CA THR A 50 13.60 -1.19 -14.19
C THR A 50 12.82 -2.37 -13.61
N LYS A 51 12.37 -3.28 -14.48
CA LYS A 51 11.73 -4.52 -14.03
C LYS A 51 12.65 -5.34 -13.11
N GLU A 52 13.93 -5.40 -13.44
CA GLU A 52 14.95 -6.11 -12.66
C GLU A 52 15.14 -5.52 -11.25
N GLU A 53 14.92 -4.22 -11.10
CA GLU A 53 14.92 -3.58 -9.78
C GLU A 53 13.69 -4.00 -8.98
N VAL A 54 12.50 -3.93 -9.60
CA VAL A 54 11.25 -4.35 -8.94
C VAL A 54 11.28 -5.82 -8.51
N GLU A 55 11.84 -6.71 -9.32
CA GLU A 55 11.94 -8.16 -9.04
C GLU A 55 12.69 -8.49 -7.74
N LYS A 56 13.53 -7.58 -7.23
CA LYS A 56 14.24 -7.75 -5.95
C LYS A 56 13.32 -7.60 -4.74
N HIS A 57 12.21 -6.88 -4.90
CA HIS A 57 11.24 -6.57 -3.85
C HIS A 57 10.08 -7.57 -3.90
N ASN A 58 10.38 -8.83 -3.56
CA ASN A 58 9.49 -9.98 -3.73
C ASN A 58 9.15 -10.72 -2.44
N LYS A 59 9.29 -10.07 -1.27
CA LYS A 59 9.08 -10.68 0.05
C LYS A 59 7.92 -10.02 0.78
N PRO A 60 7.22 -10.71 1.71
CA PRO A 60 6.13 -10.10 2.48
C PRO A 60 6.55 -8.86 3.30
N THR A 61 7.83 -8.73 3.63
CA THR A 61 8.40 -7.60 4.36
C THR A 61 9.01 -6.53 3.44
N ASP A 62 9.01 -6.77 2.14
CA ASP A 62 9.59 -5.92 1.09
C ASP A 62 8.99 -6.34 -0.27
N ALA A 63 7.76 -5.88 -0.53
CA ALA A 63 6.94 -6.29 -1.66
C ALA A 63 6.57 -5.10 -2.52
N TRP A 64 7.08 -5.05 -3.75
CA TRP A 64 6.67 -4.09 -4.75
C TRP A 64 5.89 -4.77 -5.87
N VAL A 65 5.08 -4.00 -6.58
CA VAL A 65 4.38 -4.47 -7.78
C VAL A 65 4.39 -3.40 -8.86
N ILE A 66 4.27 -3.86 -10.10
CA ILE A 66 4.01 -3.00 -11.25
C ILE A 66 2.51 -3.04 -11.55
N TYR A 67 1.92 -1.88 -11.77
CA TYR A 67 0.57 -1.74 -12.30
C TYR A 67 0.53 -0.61 -13.32
N LYS A 68 0.16 -0.91 -14.57
CA LYS A 68 0.09 0.07 -15.68
C LYS A 68 1.36 0.94 -15.81
N ASN A 69 2.53 0.29 -15.84
CA ASN A 69 3.85 0.94 -15.93
C ASN A 69 4.20 1.86 -14.74
N LYS A 70 3.55 1.67 -13.59
CA LYS A 70 3.87 2.37 -12.34
C LYS A 70 4.29 1.37 -11.29
N VAL A 71 5.25 1.75 -10.47
CA VAL A 71 5.79 0.92 -9.39
C VAL A 71 5.20 1.39 -8.07
N TYR A 72 4.73 0.44 -7.26
CA TYR A 72 4.12 0.69 -5.96
C TYR A 72 4.73 -0.21 -4.90
N ASP A 73 4.97 0.33 -3.72
CA ASP A 73 5.22 -0.47 -2.53
C ASP A 73 3.87 -0.95 -1.97
N VAL A 74 3.71 -2.27 -1.87
CA VAL A 74 2.51 -2.91 -1.33
C VAL A 74 2.78 -3.66 -0.04
N THR A 75 3.99 -3.57 0.53
CA THR A 75 4.43 -4.29 1.74
C THR A 75 3.40 -4.20 2.87
N TYR A 76 2.96 -2.98 3.18
CA TYR A 76 1.94 -2.77 4.20
C TYR A 76 0.54 -3.11 3.71
N TYR A 77 0.25 -2.88 2.42
CA TYR A 77 -1.06 -3.13 1.82
C TYR A 77 -1.43 -4.62 1.80
N LEU A 78 -0.45 -5.54 1.76
CA LEU A 78 -0.69 -6.99 1.79
C LEU A 78 -1.75 -7.38 2.83
N LYS A 79 -1.60 -6.88 4.06
CA LYS A 79 -2.48 -7.19 5.21
C LYS A 79 -3.88 -6.64 5.08
N TYR A 80 -4.07 -5.59 4.27
CA TYR A 80 -5.34 -4.90 4.08
C TYR A 80 -6.01 -5.26 2.76
N HIS A 81 -5.37 -6.09 1.94
CA HIS A 81 -5.92 -6.56 0.68
C HIS A 81 -7.19 -7.39 0.93
N PRO A 82 -8.37 -7.00 0.39
CA PRO A 82 -9.64 -7.68 0.68
C PRO A 82 -9.67 -9.17 0.31
N GLY A 83 -8.86 -9.60 -0.66
CA GLY A 83 -8.71 -11.00 -1.06
C GLY A 83 -7.75 -11.83 -0.19
N GLY A 84 -7.22 -11.24 0.90
CA GLY A 84 -6.18 -11.84 1.75
C GLY A 84 -4.75 -11.56 1.24
N GLU A 85 -3.76 -11.85 2.08
CA GLU A 85 -2.34 -11.56 1.81
C GLU A 85 -1.77 -12.44 0.68
N ASP A 86 -2.12 -13.72 0.66
CA ASP A 86 -1.47 -14.73 -0.19
C ASP A 86 -1.48 -14.43 -1.70
N PRO A 87 -2.61 -14.01 -2.33
CA PRO A 87 -2.64 -13.79 -3.76
C PRO A 87 -1.70 -12.68 -4.21
N LEU A 88 -1.66 -11.56 -3.47
CA LEU A 88 -0.81 -10.42 -3.80
C LEU A 88 0.66 -10.70 -3.44
N THR A 89 0.90 -11.37 -2.31
CA THR A 89 2.25 -11.78 -1.90
C THR A 89 2.93 -12.65 -2.96
N LYS A 90 2.20 -13.59 -3.58
CA LYS A 90 2.73 -14.45 -4.65
C LYS A 90 3.08 -13.68 -5.94
N ARG A 91 2.60 -12.45 -6.08
CA ARG A 91 2.86 -11.57 -7.23
C ARG A 91 3.83 -10.44 -6.90
N ALA A 92 4.38 -10.41 -5.67
CA ALA A 92 5.41 -9.44 -5.31
C ALA A 92 6.61 -9.55 -6.26
N GLY A 93 7.15 -8.41 -6.66
CA GLY A 93 8.22 -8.27 -7.65
C GLY A 93 7.77 -8.40 -9.11
N THR A 94 6.46 -8.39 -9.40
CA THR A 94 5.93 -8.61 -10.77
C THR A 94 4.89 -7.59 -11.20
N ASP A 95 4.51 -7.64 -12.48
CA ASP A 95 3.40 -6.88 -13.03
C ASP A 95 2.06 -7.58 -12.77
N VAL A 96 1.18 -6.88 -12.06
CA VAL A 96 -0.15 -7.35 -11.64
C VAL A 96 -1.28 -6.76 -12.47
N THR A 97 -0.98 -6.07 -13.57
CA THR A 97 -1.98 -5.38 -14.40
C THR A 97 -3.05 -6.35 -14.89
N ASP A 98 -2.65 -7.49 -15.46
CA ASP A 98 -3.61 -8.48 -15.97
C ASP A 98 -4.41 -9.15 -14.86
N ASP A 99 -3.78 -9.40 -13.70
CA ASP A 99 -4.48 -9.95 -12.52
C ASP A 99 -5.56 -8.98 -12.04
N VAL A 100 -5.22 -7.70 -11.91
CA VAL A 100 -6.17 -6.65 -11.50
C VAL A 100 -7.29 -6.52 -12.51
N LEU A 101 -7.00 -6.53 -13.82
CA LEU A 101 -8.03 -6.45 -14.85
C LEU A 101 -8.95 -7.69 -14.85
N GLY A 102 -8.41 -8.87 -14.54
CA GLY A 102 -9.18 -10.11 -14.47
C GLY A 102 -10.13 -10.21 -13.27
N TYR A 103 -9.66 -9.79 -12.08
CA TYR A 103 -10.42 -9.96 -10.84
C TYR A 103 -11.06 -8.68 -10.29
N HIS A 104 -10.51 -7.52 -10.63
CA HIS A 104 -10.77 -6.24 -9.96
C HIS A 104 -10.85 -5.06 -10.96
N SER A 105 -11.37 -5.28 -12.17
CA SER A 105 -11.39 -4.25 -13.23
C SER A 105 -12.11 -2.95 -12.86
N TRP A 106 -13.02 -2.99 -11.88
CA TRP A 106 -13.74 -1.83 -11.35
C TRP A 106 -13.01 -1.10 -10.22
N VAL A 107 -11.89 -1.65 -9.72
CA VAL A 107 -11.14 -1.10 -8.59
C VAL A 107 -10.16 -0.04 -9.08
N ASN A 108 -10.17 1.12 -8.45
CA ASN A 108 -9.19 2.17 -8.69
C ASN A 108 -7.92 1.92 -7.85
N VAL A 109 -7.05 1.05 -8.36
CA VAL A 109 -5.76 0.70 -7.72
C VAL A 109 -4.86 1.92 -7.55
N GLU A 110 -4.83 2.83 -8.53
CA GLU A 110 -4.00 4.04 -8.46
C GLU A 110 -4.40 4.93 -7.29
N LYS A 111 -5.70 5.04 -7.00
CA LYS A 111 -6.18 5.81 -5.85
C LYS A 111 -5.87 5.12 -4.52
N ILE A 112 -5.99 3.79 -4.47
CA ILE A 112 -5.70 3.01 -3.27
C ILE A 112 -4.21 3.15 -2.92
N LEU A 113 -3.32 2.96 -3.89
CA LEU A 113 -1.87 2.94 -3.68
C LEU A 113 -1.19 4.30 -3.91
N GLU A 114 -1.96 5.39 -3.94
CA GLU A 114 -1.43 6.72 -4.29
C GLU A 114 -0.27 7.16 -3.37
N ASN A 115 -0.37 6.83 -2.08
CA ASN A 115 0.61 7.20 -1.08
C ASN A 115 1.83 6.27 -1.02
N THR A 116 1.80 5.15 -1.72
CA THR A 116 2.93 4.21 -1.83
C THR A 116 3.42 4.04 -3.27
N TYR A 117 3.01 4.97 -4.15
CA TYR A 117 3.58 5.11 -5.49
C TYR A 117 5.06 5.46 -5.38
N LEU A 118 5.90 4.68 -6.07
CA LEU A 118 7.35 4.83 -6.03
C LEU A 118 7.92 5.59 -7.23
N GLY A 119 7.31 5.45 -8.40
CA GLY A 119 7.85 5.97 -9.65
C GLY A 119 7.32 5.23 -10.87
N ASP A 120 7.78 5.66 -12.05
CA ASP A 120 7.38 5.04 -13.31
C ASP A 120 8.33 3.89 -13.67
N LEU A 121 7.80 2.85 -14.31
CA LEU A 121 8.58 1.76 -14.88
C LEU A 121 9.25 2.24 -16.17
N VAL A 122 10.52 1.88 -16.35
CA VAL A 122 11.26 2.01 -17.61
C VAL A 122 11.79 0.65 -18.05
N GLU A 123 11.98 0.49 -19.36
CA GLU A 123 12.62 -0.69 -19.95
C GLU A 123 14.02 -0.92 -19.38
#